data_AF-A8W6A7-F1
#
_entry.id   AF-A8W6A7-F1
#
_cell.length_a   1.000
_cell.length_b   1.000
_cell.length_c   1.000
_cell.angle_alpha   90.00
_cell.angle_beta   90.00
_cell.angle_gamma   90.00
#
_symmetry.space_group_name_H-M   'P 1'
#
loop_
_entity.id
_entity.type
_entity.pdbx_description
1 polymer ?
#
loop_
_entity_poly.entity_id
_entity_poly.type
_entity_poly.pdbx_seq_one_letter_code
_entity_poly.pdbx_strand_id
1 'polypeptide(L)'
;YPAIFHTFRVNMPAGWFYTTDSLRQLCDVWDKHGSGLTNMHTGDIILLGAPTDQLQPCFDDLAEIFDLGGSGSDMRTPSACVGPGRCEYACFDTLDLLHSVTLEYQNELHRPMFPYKSKIKISGCPNDCVAA
;
A
#
# COMPACT_ATOMS: atom_id res chain seq x y z
N TYR A 1 -21.16 -16.55 17.17
CA TYR A 1 -20.78 -15.79 15.95
C TYR A 1 -19.30 -16.04 15.70
N PRO A 2 -18.88 -16.36 14.47
CA PRO A 2 -17.45 -16.46 14.18
C PRO A 2 -16.78 -15.12 14.49
N ALA A 3 -15.57 -15.15 15.06
CA ALA A 3 -14.76 -13.96 15.23
C ALA A 3 -14.47 -13.38 13.84
N ILE A 4 -14.94 -12.15 13.57
CA ILE A 4 -14.72 -11.47 12.30
C ILE A 4 -13.37 -10.74 12.40
N PHE A 5 -12.47 -11.03 11.46
CA PHE A 5 -11.07 -10.58 11.52
C PHE A 5 -10.57 -10.17 10.12
N HIS A 6 -11.24 -9.15 9.54
CA HIS A 6 -10.92 -8.67 8.19
C HIS A 6 -9.58 -7.94 8.16
N THR A 7 -8.92 -7.96 7.01
CA THR A 7 -7.63 -7.30 6.81
C THR A 7 -7.79 -6.12 5.86
N PHE A 8 -7.28 -4.95 6.24
CA PHE A 8 -7.11 -3.84 5.32
C PHE A 8 -5.72 -3.89 4.68
N ARG A 9 -5.67 -3.54 3.40
CA ARG A 9 -4.45 -3.24 2.69
C ARG A 9 -4.43 -1.74 2.47
N VAL A 10 -3.39 -1.08 2.93
CA VAL A 10 -3.22 0.37 2.83
C VAL A 10 -2.03 0.66 1.95
N ASN A 11 -2.25 1.51 0.96
CA ASN A 11 -1.25 1.87 -0.04
C ASN A 11 -0.10 2.64 0.62
N MET A 12 1.13 2.19 0.36
CA MET A 12 2.34 2.74 0.98
C MET A 12 2.94 3.86 0.13
N PRO A 13 3.67 4.81 0.74
CA PRO A 13 4.45 5.79 -0.01
C PRO A 13 5.60 5.11 -0.76
N ALA A 14 6.02 5.74 -1.86
CA ALA A 14 7.10 5.23 -2.68
C ALA A 14 8.39 5.02 -1.87
N GLY A 15 9.02 3.85 -2.03
CA GLY A 15 10.24 3.49 -1.31
C GLY A 15 10.08 3.24 0.19
N TRP A 16 8.84 3.15 0.70
CA TRP A 16 8.52 2.93 2.12
C TRP A 16 9.11 4.00 3.06
N PHE A 17 9.21 5.25 2.60
CA PHE A 17 9.64 6.37 3.42
C PHE A 17 8.47 6.93 4.23
N TYR A 18 8.67 7.06 5.54
CA TYR A 18 7.65 7.57 6.46
C TYR A 18 8.20 8.67 7.35
N THR A 19 7.33 9.60 7.75
CA THR A 19 7.58 10.43 8.92
C THR A 19 6.98 9.73 10.16
N THR A 20 7.47 10.07 11.35
CA THR A 20 6.84 9.54 12.58
C THR A 20 5.43 10.06 12.75
N ASP A 21 5.10 11.21 12.15
CA ASP A 21 3.76 11.79 12.21
C ASP A 21 2.77 10.96 11.39
N SER A 22 3.11 10.62 10.14
CA SER A 22 2.25 9.77 9.29
C SER A 22 1.99 8.40 9.89
N LEU A 23 3.00 7.80 10.55
CA LEU A 23 2.84 6.51 11.23
C LEU A 23 1.96 6.61 12.48
N ARG A 24 2.07 7.69 13.26
CA ARG A 24 1.20 7.89 14.43
C ARG A 24 -0.25 8.08 14.03
N GLN A 25 -0.51 8.88 13.00
CA GLN A 25 -1.86 9.07 12.46
C GLN A 25 -2.47 7.73 11.99
N LEU A 26 -1.68 6.90 11.30
CA LEU A 26 -2.10 5.54 10.91
C LEU A 26 -2.44 4.66 12.14
N CYS A 27 -1.58 4.70 13.17
CA CYS A 27 -1.84 3.97 14.42
C CYS A 27 -3.10 4.47 15.13
N ASP A 28 -3.32 5.78 15.21
CA ASP A 28 -4.49 6.37 15.87
C ASP A 28 -5.81 5.91 15.21
N VAL A 29 -5.84 5.85 13.87
CA VAL A 29 -6.99 5.29 13.12
C VAL A 29 -7.14 3.79 13.41
N TRP A 30 -6.04 3.05 13.39
CA TRP A 30 -6.12 1.60 13.57
C TRP A 30 -6.48 1.15 14.98
N ASP A 31 -6.02 1.88 16.00
CA ASP A 31 -6.39 1.64 17.41
C ASP A 31 -7.86 1.95 17.66
N LYS A 32 -8.45 2.88 16.90
CA LYS A 32 -9.87 3.22 16.98
C LYS A 32 -10.78 2.16 16.35
N HIS A 33 -10.37 1.57 15.23
CA HIS A 33 -11.25 0.74 14.39
C HIS A 33 -10.90 -0.75 14.32
N GLY A 34 -9.67 -1.12 14.66
CA GLY A 34 -9.12 -2.45 14.45
C GLY A 34 -8.56 -3.09 15.71
N SER A 35 -7.67 -4.06 15.51
CA SER A 35 -7.08 -4.85 16.58
C SER A 35 -5.78 -4.27 17.16
N GLY A 36 -5.21 -3.23 16.53
CA GLY A 36 -3.86 -2.75 16.80
C GLY A 36 -2.73 -3.60 16.18
N LEU A 37 -3.04 -4.78 15.61
CA LEU A 37 -2.04 -5.64 14.97
C LEU A 37 -1.79 -5.22 13.52
N THR A 38 -0.52 -5.26 13.10
CA THR A 38 -0.11 -4.85 11.75
C THR A 38 0.99 -5.76 11.20
N ASN A 39 1.12 -5.82 9.87
CA ASN A 39 2.35 -6.26 9.21
C ASN A 39 2.95 -5.09 8.41
N MET A 40 4.25 -4.86 8.61
CA MET A 40 5.02 -3.79 7.97
C MET A 40 6.29 -4.39 7.32
N HIS A 41 6.31 -4.89 6.08
CA HIS A 41 5.35 -4.88 4.98
C HIS A 41 5.55 -6.17 4.15
N THR A 42 4.84 -6.32 3.03
CA THR A 42 5.27 -7.21 1.92
C THR A 42 4.97 -6.60 0.55
N GLY A 43 3.92 -5.78 0.48
CA GLY A 43 3.64 -4.85 -0.62
C GLY A 43 3.00 -3.63 0.00
N ASP A 44 1.76 -3.80 0.48
CA ASP A 44 0.99 -2.83 1.26
C ASP A 44 1.40 -2.80 2.75
N ILE A 45 0.96 -1.75 3.44
CA ILE A 45 0.75 -1.77 4.89
C ILE A 45 -0.46 -2.67 5.17
N ILE A 46 -0.34 -3.58 6.14
CA ILE A 46 -1.41 -4.52 6.47
C ILE A 46 -1.94 -4.20 7.87
N LEU A 47 -3.23 -3.84 7.95
CA LEU A 47 -3.93 -3.68 9.22
C LEU A 47 -4.77 -4.94 9.47
N LEU A 48 -4.41 -5.71 10.50
CA LEU A 48 -4.86 -7.09 10.69
C LEU A 48 -6.00 -7.18 11.70
N GLY A 49 -7.22 -7.37 11.22
CA GLY A 49 -8.37 -7.68 12.08
C GLY A 49 -9.21 -6.46 12.42
N ALA A 50 -10.28 -6.29 11.65
CA ALA A 50 -11.40 -5.42 11.96
C ALA A 50 -12.73 -6.19 11.82
N PRO A 51 -13.75 -5.85 12.61
CA PRO A 51 -15.11 -6.36 12.39
C PRO A 51 -15.75 -5.67 11.17
N THR A 52 -16.80 -6.28 10.58
CA THR A 52 -17.42 -5.80 9.33
C THR A 52 -18.01 -4.39 9.45
N ASP A 53 -18.59 -4.05 10.60
CA ASP A 53 -19.21 -2.76 10.88
C ASP A 53 -18.21 -1.60 10.98
N GLN A 54 -16.93 -1.91 11.21
CA GLN A 54 -15.83 -0.94 11.21
C GLN A 54 -15.20 -0.74 9.83
N LEU A 55 -15.62 -1.47 8.78
CA LEU A 55 -14.96 -1.38 7.48
C LEU A 55 -15.05 0.02 6.85
N GLN A 56 -16.27 0.55 6.72
CA GLN A 56 -16.48 1.88 6.14
C GLN A 56 -15.97 3.00 7.06
N PRO A 57 -16.26 3.02 8.38
CA PRO A 57 -15.74 4.05 9.27
C PRO A 57 -14.21 4.13 9.30
N CYS A 58 -13.53 2.97 9.28
CA CYS A 58 -12.06 2.94 9.23
C CYS A 58 -11.55 3.51 7.91
N PHE A 59 -12.21 3.23 6.79
CA PHE A 59 -11.81 3.78 5.50
C PHE A 59 -12.02 5.30 5.45
N ASP A 60 -13.14 5.81 5.96
CA ASP A 60 -13.43 7.25 5.96
C ASP A 60 -12.37 8.03 6.76
N ASP A 61 -11.97 7.53 7.93
CA ASP A 61 -10.90 8.13 8.74
C ASP A 61 -9.51 7.95 8.10
N LEU A 62 -9.27 6.80 7.45
CA LEU A 62 -7.99 6.51 6.80
C LEU A 62 -7.77 7.38 5.55
N ALA A 63 -8.82 7.65 4.78
CA ALA A 63 -8.78 8.36 3.49
C ALA A 63 -8.23 9.79 3.59
N GLU A 64 -8.25 10.39 4.78
CA GLU A 64 -7.62 11.69 5.05
C GLU A 64 -6.08 11.62 5.07
N ILE A 65 -5.50 10.41 5.15
CA ILE A 65 -4.07 10.18 5.37
C ILE A 65 -3.48 9.21 4.33
N PHE A 66 -4.17 8.10 4.05
CA PHE A 66 -3.77 7.04 3.12
C PHE A 66 -4.98 6.48 2.37
N ASP A 67 -4.76 5.99 1.15
CA ASP A 67 -5.78 5.22 0.42
C ASP A 67 -5.54 3.70 0.58
N LEU A 68 -6.52 2.90 0.17
CA LEU A 68 -6.44 1.45 0.15
C LEU A 68 -5.49 0.94 -0.94
N GLY A 69 -4.90 -0.22 -0.68
CA GLY A 69 -4.18 -1.00 -1.68
C GLY A 69 -5.09 -1.90 -2.52
N GLY A 70 -4.51 -2.52 -3.55
CA GLY A 70 -5.24 -3.40 -4.47
C GLY A 70 -5.45 -4.83 -3.96
N SER A 71 -6.62 -5.40 -4.27
CA SER A 71 -6.91 -6.82 -4.08
C SER A 71 -7.97 -7.35 -5.06
N GLY A 72 -7.78 -8.59 -5.52
CA GLY A 72 -8.70 -9.25 -6.46
C GLY A 72 -8.07 -9.48 -7.83
N SER A 73 -8.90 -9.37 -8.88
CA SER A 73 -8.50 -9.45 -10.29
C SER A 73 -8.34 -8.04 -10.88
N ASP A 74 -7.38 -7.33 -10.31
CA ASP A 74 -7.10 -5.91 -10.47
C ASP A 74 -5.60 -5.66 -10.68
N MET A 75 -5.24 -4.39 -10.86
CA MET A 75 -3.87 -3.93 -10.68
C MET A 75 -3.56 -3.90 -9.18
N ARG A 76 -2.54 -4.63 -8.74
CA ARG A 76 -2.11 -4.59 -7.33
C ARG A 76 -1.19 -3.41 -7.11
N THR A 77 -1.20 -2.91 -5.89
CA THR A 77 -0.33 -1.84 -5.41
C THR A 77 1.09 -1.99 -5.95
N PRO A 78 1.52 -1.08 -6.84
CA PRO A 78 2.86 -1.12 -7.40
C PRO A 78 3.91 -0.90 -6.31
N SER A 79 5.14 -1.35 -6.53
CA SER A 79 6.25 -1.11 -5.59
C SER A 79 7.54 -0.84 -6.33
N ALA A 80 8.50 -0.18 -5.68
CA ALA A 80 9.76 0.19 -6.27
C ALA A 80 10.90 0.00 -5.26
N CYS A 81 12.12 -0.20 -5.77
CA CYS A 81 13.30 -0.06 -4.94
C CYS A 81 13.51 1.41 -4.51
N VAL A 82 14.45 1.63 -3.58
CA VAL A 82 14.74 2.96 -3.00
C VAL A 82 15.16 4.01 -4.04
N GLY A 83 15.63 3.59 -5.22
CA GLY A 83 15.94 4.48 -6.34
C GLY A 83 16.86 5.64 -5.97
N PRO A 84 16.64 6.85 -6.53
CA PRO A 84 17.47 8.01 -6.25
C PRO A 84 17.32 8.53 -4.81
N GLY A 85 16.36 8.01 -4.03
CA GLY A 85 16.19 8.39 -2.63
C GLY A 85 17.42 8.06 -1.77
N ARG A 86 18.18 7.01 -2.13
CA ARG A 86 19.44 6.68 -1.42
C ARG A 86 20.42 5.76 -2.18
N CYS A 87 20.21 5.48 -3.46
CA CYS A 87 21.08 4.59 -4.23
C CYS A 87 21.76 5.35 -5.38
N GLU A 88 23.09 5.37 -5.38
CA GLU A 88 23.93 5.95 -6.42
C GLU A 88 23.92 5.16 -7.74
N TYR A 89 23.37 3.95 -7.75
CA TYR A 89 23.23 3.10 -8.94
C TYR A 89 21.87 3.25 -9.64
N ALA A 90 20.98 4.10 -9.16
CA ALA A 90 19.67 4.30 -9.78
C ALA A 90 19.83 4.91 -11.19
N CYS A 91 19.37 4.19 -12.22
CA CYS A 91 19.44 4.65 -13.61
C CYS A 91 18.32 5.63 -13.97
N PHE A 92 17.26 5.70 -13.17
CA PHE A 92 16.11 6.59 -13.33
C PHE A 92 15.39 6.78 -11.98
N ASP A 93 14.46 7.73 -11.92
CA ASP A 93 13.67 7.97 -10.71
C ASP A 93 12.55 6.92 -10.56
N THR A 94 12.83 5.88 -9.79
CA THR A 94 11.86 4.82 -9.52
C THR A 94 10.73 5.27 -8.60
N LEU A 95 10.96 6.28 -7.76
CA LEU A 95 9.98 6.74 -6.76
C LEU A 95 8.91 7.60 -7.43
N ASP A 96 9.33 8.50 -8.31
CA ASP A 96 8.43 9.35 -9.11
C ASP A 96 7.61 8.51 -10.11
N LEU A 97 8.25 7.54 -10.78
CA LEU A 97 7.54 6.62 -11.68
C LEU A 97 6.51 5.78 -10.90
N LEU A 98 6.86 5.29 -9.71
CA LEU A 98 5.94 4.53 -8.87
C LEU A 98 4.71 5.36 -8.50
N HIS A 99 4.93 6.60 -8.04
CA HIS A 99 3.84 7.50 -7.68
C HIS A 99 2.94 7.81 -8.88
N SER A 100 3.53 8.15 -10.02
CA SER A 100 2.81 8.45 -11.26
C SER A 100 1.95 7.28 -11.75
N VAL A 101 2.51 6.07 -11.81
CA VAL A 101 1.78 4.86 -12.22
C VAL A 101 0.65 4.53 -11.25
N THR A 102 0.88 4.72 -9.95
CA THR A 102 -0.12 4.41 -8.92
C THR A 102 -1.31 5.36 -9.00
N LEU A 103 -1.08 6.65 -9.33
CA LEU A 103 -2.13 7.64 -9.52
C LEU A 103 -2.87 7.48 -10.85
N GLU A 104 -2.14 7.24 -11.95
CA GLU A 104 -2.72 7.08 -13.28
C GLU A 104 -3.72 5.92 -13.33
N TYR A 105 -3.38 4.79 -12.72
CA TYR A 105 -4.16 3.56 -12.77
C TYR A 105 -4.95 3.27 -11.49
N GLN A 106 -5.37 4.33 -10.78
CA GLN A 106 -6.21 4.21 -9.57
C GLN A 106 -7.47 3.39 -9.81
N ASN A 107 -8.12 3.58 -10.95
CA ASN A 107 -9.36 2.87 -11.26
C ASN A 107 -9.11 1.35 -11.43
N GLU A 108 -8.05 0.98 -12.14
CA GLU A 108 -7.65 -0.41 -12.34
C GLU A 108 -7.17 -1.07 -11.04
N LEU A 109 -6.71 -0.28 -10.07
CA LEU A 109 -6.31 -0.74 -8.74
C LEU A 109 -7.51 -0.97 -7.81
N HIS A 110 -8.45 -0.03 -7.76
CA HIS A 110 -9.60 -0.13 -6.85
C HIS A 110 -10.80 -0.91 -7.41
N ARG A 111 -10.90 -1.06 -8.74
CA ARG A 111 -12.04 -1.70 -9.41
C ARG A 111 -11.57 -2.88 -10.26
N PRO A 112 -11.66 -4.12 -9.77
CA PRO A 112 -11.24 -5.31 -10.50
C PRO A 112 -11.94 -5.46 -11.84
N MET A 113 -11.20 -5.24 -12.93
CA MET A 113 -11.70 -5.36 -14.32
C MET A 113 -10.86 -6.33 -15.16
N PHE A 114 -9.77 -6.85 -14.62
CA PHE A 114 -8.86 -7.74 -15.35
C PHE A 114 -9.27 -9.21 -15.23
N PRO A 115 -8.81 -10.08 -16.14
CA PRO A 115 -9.03 -11.52 -16.01
C PRO A 115 -8.41 -12.11 -14.73
N TYR A 116 -7.29 -11.55 -14.29
CA TYR A 116 -6.61 -11.96 -13.06
C TYR A 116 -5.74 -10.82 -12.51
N LYS A 117 -5.06 -11.08 -11.39
CA LYS A 117 -4.20 -10.09 -10.73
C LYS A 117 -3.02 -9.70 -11.62
N SER A 118 -2.75 -8.40 -11.71
CA SER A 118 -1.56 -7.83 -12.35
C SER A 118 -0.72 -7.10 -11.33
N LYS A 119 0.61 -7.21 -11.41
CA LYS A 119 1.54 -6.53 -10.48
C LYS A 119 2.57 -5.75 -11.26
N ILE A 120 2.88 -4.55 -10.79
CA ILE A 120 3.97 -3.72 -11.31
C ILE A 120 5.02 -3.58 -10.21
N LYS A 121 6.28 -3.84 -10.56
CA LYS A 121 7.42 -3.64 -9.69
C LYS A 121 8.53 -2.93 -10.46
N ILE A 122 9.19 -1.98 -9.81
CA ILE A 122 10.10 -1.04 -10.49
C ILE A 122 11.49 -1.13 -9.85
N SER A 123 12.44 -1.67 -10.61
CA SER A 123 13.85 -1.76 -10.24
C SER A 123 14.67 -0.73 -11.00
N GLY A 124 15.40 0.13 -10.27
CA GLY A 124 16.19 1.22 -10.84
C GLY A 124 17.49 0.78 -11.53
N CYS A 125 17.93 -0.46 -11.33
CA CYS A 125 19.10 -1.06 -11.97
C CYS A 125 19.00 -2.60 -11.98
N PRO A 126 19.90 -3.31 -12.69
CA PRO A 126 19.87 -4.77 -12.80
C PRO A 126 20.08 -5.57 -11.51
N ASN A 127 20.44 -4.94 -10.38
CA ASN A 127 20.54 -5.63 -9.09
C ASN A 127 19.18 -6.04 -8.52
N ASP A 128 18.09 -5.46 -9.03
CA ASP A 128 16.72 -5.87 -8.75
C ASP A 128 16.34 -5.93 -7.26
N CYS A 129 16.58 -4.84 -6.52
CA CYS A 129 16.35 -4.80 -5.07
C CYS A 129 14.88 -4.96 -4.62
N VAL A 130 13.89 -4.88 -5.52
CA VAL A 130 12.46 -5.13 -5.23
C VAL A 130 11.97 -6.47 -5.79
N ALA A 131 12.85 -7.24 -6.43
CA ALA A 131 12.55 -8.52 -7.08
C ALA A 131 11.37 -8.39 -8.05
N ALA A 132 11.57 -7.59 -9.10
CA ALA A 132 10.55 -7.14 -10.03
C ALA A 132 9.91 -8.28 -10.83
#